data_AF-A0A1L9RF80-F1
#
_entry.id   AF-A0A1L9RF80-F1
#
_cell.length_a   1.000
_cell.length_b   1.000
_cell.length_c   1.000
_cell.angle_alpha   90.00
_cell.angle_beta   90.00
_cell.angle_gamma   90.00
#
_symmetry.space_group_name_H-M   'P 1'
#
loop_
_entity.id
_entity.type
_entity.pdbx_description
1 polymer ?
#
loop_
_entity_poly.entity_id
_entity_poly.type
_entity_poly.pdbx_seq_one_letter_code
_entity_poly.pdbx_strand_id
1 'polypeptide(L)'
;SEAKHPRVYVKSAFITVFWRFFFFYIMGALCVGVLIAYNDPTLVSIFITNASDGAEGSSPFIIAMQNLNMSGLPHLTNALLVTTIFSAGNSYMYAASRSLYGLAVDGRAPHFLAKCTKKGVPIYCVMVVMCFPLLSLLQLGNGSSQALTWLTNLITAGGIINYIVVSVTYIFFYWACQTQNVDRAKFPYYGRFQPYSAWIGLVGESLIVIFYGYASFTPWDVSNFFTHYAMLIVAVITYSFWKLAYRTKVARAQEADLIWERPLVDAYEAVVTSPPVGFWAEILQMVGWKDPKRQSGDTA
;
A
#
# COMPACT_ATOMS: atom_id res chain seq x y z
N SER A 1 0.26 4.90 -16.02
CA SER A 1 0.97 3.62 -15.82
C SER A 1 2.26 3.67 -16.61
N GLU A 2 3.40 3.37 -16.00
CA GLU A 2 4.70 3.30 -16.67
C GLU A 2 4.98 1.90 -17.29
N ALA A 3 4.08 0.94 -17.05
CA ALA A 3 4.17 -0.39 -17.66
C ALA A 3 3.72 -0.36 -19.13
N LYS A 4 4.49 -1.01 -20.02
CA LYS A 4 4.21 -1.12 -21.47
C LYS A 4 2.86 -1.77 -21.78
N HIS A 5 2.50 -2.83 -21.04
CA HIS A 5 1.20 -3.51 -21.12
C HIS A 5 0.55 -3.61 -19.73
N PRO A 6 -0.11 -2.55 -19.25
CA PRO A 6 -0.62 -2.48 -17.87
C PRO A 6 -1.59 -3.64 -17.57
N ARG A 7 -2.45 -4.00 -18.52
CA ARG A 7 -3.48 -5.04 -18.33
C ARG A 7 -2.92 -6.43 -18.05
N VAL A 8 -1.81 -6.78 -18.69
CA VAL A 8 -1.16 -8.10 -18.54
C VAL A 8 -0.22 -8.09 -17.35
N TYR A 9 0.66 -7.08 -17.26
CA TYR A 9 1.69 -7.03 -16.23
C TYR A 9 1.11 -6.79 -14.83
N VAL A 10 0.11 -5.92 -14.67
CA VAL A 10 -0.49 -5.67 -13.35
C VAL A 10 -1.15 -6.93 -12.79
N LYS A 11 -1.88 -7.67 -13.63
CA LYS A 11 -2.50 -8.94 -13.24
C LYS A 11 -1.46 -9.98 -12.83
N SER A 12 -0.44 -10.20 -13.66
CA SER A 12 0.60 -11.18 -13.37
C SER A 12 1.38 -10.78 -12.12
N ALA A 13 1.77 -9.52 -11.99
CA ALA A 13 2.50 -9.01 -10.84
C ALA A 13 1.72 -9.21 -9.54
N PHE A 14 0.42 -8.94 -9.52
CA PHE A 14 -0.41 -9.11 -8.33
C PHE A 14 -0.42 -10.56 -7.82
N ILE A 15 -0.64 -11.54 -8.72
CA ILE A 15 -0.67 -12.97 -8.35
C ILE A 15 0.71 -13.43 -7.87
N THR A 16 1.78 -13.03 -8.54
CA THR A 16 3.15 -13.37 -8.13
C THR A 16 3.49 -12.77 -6.77
N VAL A 17 3.16 -11.51 -6.53
CA VAL A 17 3.41 -10.83 -5.26
C VAL A 17 2.63 -11.48 -4.13
N PHE A 18 1.39 -11.89 -4.34
CA PHE A 18 0.58 -12.61 -3.35
C PHE A 18 1.23 -13.92 -2.91
N TRP A 19 1.58 -14.80 -3.86
CA TRP A 19 2.26 -16.06 -3.55
C TRP A 19 3.62 -15.86 -2.89
N ARG A 20 4.33 -14.82 -3.31
CA ARG A 20 5.62 -14.44 -2.74
C ARG A 20 5.49 -14.02 -1.28
N PHE A 21 4.49 -13.21 -0.94
CA PHE A 21 4.21 -12.85 0.45
C PHE A 21 3.80 -14.07 1.26
N PHE A 22 2.87 -14.88 0.75
CA PHE A 22 2.42 -16.10 1.43
C PHE A 22 3.59 -17.01 1.79
N PHE A 23 4.45 -17.33 0.82
CA PHE A 23 5.58 -18.23 1.02
C PHE A 23 6.64 -17.62 1.94
N PHE A 24 7.07 -16.38 1.72
CA PHE A 24 8.11 -15.77 2.55
C PHE A 24 7.67 -15.52 3.99
N TYR A 25 6.40 -15.15 4.23
CA TYR A 25 5.91 -14.91 5.58
C TYR A 25 5.70 -16.23 6.34
N ILE A 26 5.08 -17.24 5.72
CA ILE A 26 4.83 -18.53 6.38
C ILE A 26 6.13 -19.30 6.58
N MET A 27 6.96 -19.40 5.53
CA MET A 27 8.24 -20.09 5.65
C MET A 27 9.18 -19.34 6.60
N GLY A 28 9.20 -18.00 6.53
CA GLY A 28 9.98 -17.17 7.45
C GLY A 28 9.54 -17.38 8.90
N ALA A 29 8.24 -17.35 9.18
CA ALA A 29 7.70 -17.62 10.52
C ALA A 29 8.02 -19.04 11.00
N LEU A 30 7.94 -20.05 10.12
CA LEU A 30 8.29 -21.43 10.44
C LEU A 30 9.78 -21.56 10.77
N CYS A 31 10.67 -20.99 9.95
CA CYS A 31 12.11 -21.00 10.20
C CYS A 31 12.46 -20.35 11.55
N VAL A 32 11.87 -19.19 11.86
CA VAL A 32 12.05 -18.52 13.17
C VAL A 32 11.51 -19.39 14.30
N GLY A 33 10.32 -19.98 14.14
CA GLY A 33 9.71 -20.83 15.16
C GLY A 33 10.46 -22.13 15.43
N VAL A 34 11.25 -22.64 14.47
CA VAL A 34 12.16 -23.78 14.68
C VAL A 34 13.47 -23.36 15.36
N LEU A 35 13.96 -22.16 15.06
CA LEU A 35 15.24 -21.66 15.56
C LEU A 35 15.17 -21.05 16.97
N ILE A 36 14.03 -20.47 17.34
CA ILE A 36 13.84 -19.87 18.66
C ILE A 36 12.69 -20.55 19.39
N ALA A 37 12.97 -20.99 20.62
CA ALA A 37 11.94 -21.54 21.48
C ALA A 37 10.94 -20.44 21.87
N TYR A 38 9.65 -20.80 21.96
CA TYR A 38 8.59 -19.85 22.30
C TYR A 38 8.76 -19.18 23.67
N ASN A 39 9.61 -19.74 24.54
CA ASN A 39 9.91 -19.29 25.89
C ASN A 39 11.27 -18.57 26.02
N ASP A 40 11.92 -18.21 24.90
CA ASP A 40 13.19 -17.50 24.95
C ASP A 40 13.01 -16.15 25.69
N PRO A 41 13.80 -15.89 26.75
CA PRO A 41 13.64 -14.71 27.59
C PRO A 41 13.85 -13.41 26.82
N THR A 42 14.65 -13.42 25.75
CA THR A 42 14.89 -12.26 24.87
C THR A 42 13.62 -11.95 24.07
N LEU A 43 12.99 -12.96 23.45
CA LEU A 43 11.71 -12.78 22.76
C LEU A 43 10.60 -12.31 23.69
N VAL A 44 10.50 -12.94 24.87
CA VAL A 44 9.48 -12.59 25.86
C VAL A 44 9.70 -11.18 26.40
N SER A 45 10.94 -10.77 26.64
CA SER A 45 11.25 -9.41 27.09
C SER A 45 10.83 -8.36 26.06
N ILE A 46 11.06 -8.60 24.76
CA ILE A 46 10.67 -7.70 23.66
C ILE A 46 9.14 -7.64 23.53
N PHE A 47 8.47 -8.79 23.61
CA PHE A 47 7.00 -8.86 23.54
C PHE A 47 6.33 -8.13 24.72
N ILE A 48 6.85 -8.29 25.94
CA ILE A 48 6.28 -7.69 27.16
C ILE A 48 6.57 -6.20 27.24
N THR A 49 7.77 -5.76 26.89
CA THR A 49 8.16 -4.34 27.05
C THR A 49 7.58 -3.44 25.97
N ASN A 50 7.01 -3.97 24.88
CA ASN A 50 6.64 -3.19 23.69
C ASN A 50 7.77 -2.23 23.26
N ALA A 51 9.02 -2.59 23.56
CA ALA A 51 10.19 -1.78 23.31
C ALA A 51 10.46 -1.79 21.80
N SER A 52 9.76 -0.89 21.12
CA SER A 52 10.03 -0.42 19.77
C SER A 52 11.23 0.53 19.76
N ASP A 53 12.26 0.23 20.55
CA ASP A 53 13.53 0.97 20.53
C ASP A 53 14.33 0.52 19.32
N GLY A 54 13.92 1.04 18.16
CA GLY A 54 14.61 0.90 16.89
C GLY A 54 14.54 -0.53 16.33
N ALA A 55 14.41 -0.63 15.01
CA ALA A 55 14.45 -1.89 14.27
C ALA A 55 15.79 -2.66 14.39
N GLU A 56 16.70 -2.25 15.27
CA GLU A 56 18.12 -2.65 15.31
C GLU A 56 18.39 -3.90 16.19
N GLY A 57 17.44 -4.33 17.02
CA GLY A 57 17.63 -5.51 17.90
C GLY A 57 16.44 -6.46 18.06
N SER A 58 15.24 -6.03 17.65
CA SER A 58 14.00 -6.73 18.03
C SER A 58 13.47 -7.71 16.99
N SER A 59 14.10 -7.81 15.81
CA SER A 59 13.64 -8.74 14.77
C SER A 59 13.98 -10.18 15.19
N PRO A 60 13.01 -11.11 15.20
CA PRO A 60 13.25 -12.51 15.54
C PRO A 60 14.35 -13.16 14.68
N PHE A 61 14.53 -12.70 13.45
CA PHE A 61 15.60 -13.18 12.57
C PHE A 61 17.00 -12.78 13.07
N ILE A 62 17.16 -11.59 13.64
CA ILE A 62 18.43 -11.12 14.19
C ILE A 62 18.74 -11.86 15.50
N ILE A 63 17.74 -12.06 16.35
CA ILE A 63 17.86 -12.80 17.61
C ILE A 63 18.27 -14.26 17.35
N ALA A 64 17.67 -14.91 16.35
CA ALA A 64 18.05 -16.26 15.95
C ALA A 64 19.53 -16.34 15.54
N MET A 65 20.02 -15.35 14.78
CA MET A 65 21.41 -15.30 14.35
C MET A 65 22.39 -15.04 15.50
N GLN A 66 21.98 -14.24 16.50
CA GLN A 66 22.75 -14.00 17.71
C GLN A 66 22.83 -15.28 18.57
N ASN A 67 21.71 -15.99 18.77
CA ASN A 67 21.68 -17.26 19.50
C ASN A 67 22.54 -18.35 18.85
N LEU A 68 22.73 -18.31 17.53
CA LEU A 68 23.61 -19.21 16.77
C LEU A 68 25.11 -18.82 16.84
N ASN A 69 25.50 -17.80 17.62
CA ASN A 69 26.87 -17.31 17.77
C ASN A 69 27.60 -17.00 16.43
N MET A 70 26.86 -16.56 15.41
CA MET A 70 27.45 -16.17 14.12
C MET A 70 27.90 -14.70 14.14
N SER A 71 29.18 -14.46 14.41
CA SER A 71 29.77 -13.12 14.41
C SER A 71 29.72 -12.48 13.01
N GLY A 72 29.01 -11.36 12.86
CA GLY A 72 28.97 -10.53 11.64
C GLY A 72 27.66 -10.58 10.83
N LEU A 73 26.93 -11.69 10.87
CA LEU A 73 25.65 -11.84 10.15
C LEU A 73 24.54 -10.89 10.65
N PRO A 74 24.44 -10.58 11.96
CA PRO A 74 23.50 -9.56 12.45
C PRO A 74 23.74 -8.17 11.84
N HIS A 75 25.00 -7.74 11.72
CA HIS A 75 25.35 -6.42 11.16
C HIS A 75 25.03 -6.33 9.66
N LEU A 76 25.31 -7.39 8.90
CA LEU A 76 24.92 -7.46 7.49
C LEU A 76 23.40 -7.38 7.33
N THR A 77 22.66 -8.13 8.15
CA THR A 77 21.19 -8.14 8.11
C THR A 77 20.63 -6.77 8.45
N ASN A 78 21.17 -6.10 9.48
CA ASN A 78 20.76 -4.73 9.81
C ASN A 78 21.04 -3.75 8.66
N ALA A 79 22.22 -3.81 8.04
CA ALA A 79 22.55 -2.97 6.89
C ALA A 79 21.60 -3.19 5.70
N LEU A 80 21.22 -4.45 5.44
CA LEU A 80 20.22 -4.80 4.42
C LEU A 80 18.82 -4.27 4.79
N LEU A 81 18.41 -4.36 6.06
CA LEU A 81 17.14 -3.80 6.53
C LEU A 81 17.09 -2.29 6.34
N VAL A 82 18.13 -1.56 6.73
CA VAL A 82 18.20 -0.10 6.53
C VAL A 82 18.13 0.25 5.05
N THR A 83 18.84 -0.48 4.19
CA THR A 83 18.83 -0.26 2.74
C THR A 83 17.43 -0.50 2.14
N THR A 84 16.73 -1.54 2.58
CA THR A 84 15.37 -1.84 2.10
C THR A 84 14.35 -0.81 2.58
N ILE A 85 14.45 -0.35 3.83
CA ILE A 85 13.60 0.73 4.38
C ILE A 85 13.83 2.04 3.60
N PHE A 86 15.08 2.40 3.32
CA PHE A 86 15.41 3.59 2.54
C PHE A 86 14.81 3.53 1.11
N SER A 87 14.95 2.38 0.45
CA SER A 87 14.37 2.15 -0.88
C SER A 87 12.84 2.22 -0.89
N ALA A 88 12.20 1.62 0.11
CA ALA A 88 10.75 1.71 0.30
C ALA A 88 10.29 3.15 0.53
N GLY A 89 11.00 3.90 1.39
CA GLY A 89 10.72 5.31 1.68
C GLY A 89 10.74 6.18 0.43
N ASN A 90 11.71 5.99 -0.47
CA ASN A 90 11.76 6.71 -1.75
C ASN A 90 10.54 6.42 -2.64
N SER A 91 10.10 5.15 -2.68
CA SER A 91 8.92 4.74 -3.44
C SER A 91 7.63 5.34 -2.88
N TYR A 92 7.47 5.35 -1.56
CA TYR A 92 6.31 5.96 -0.89
C TYR A 92 6.28 7.49 -1.07
N MET A 93 7.42 8.17 -0.99
CA MET A 93 7.54 9.60 -1.24
C MET A 93 7.08 9.98 -2.65
N TYR A 94 7.52 9.20 -3.64
CA TYR A 94 7.13 9.38 -5.04
C TYR A 94 5.63 9.17 -5.24
N ALA A 95 5.08 8.08 -4.70
CA ALA A 95 3.64 7.81 -4.77
C ALA A 95 2.80 8.90 -4.08
N ALA A 96 3.17 9.31 -2.86
CA ALA A 96 2.43 10.32 -2.11
C ALA A 96 2.42 11.70 -2.79
N SER A 97 3.57 12.14 -3.30
CA SER A 97 3.66 13.43 -4.02
C SER A 97 2.87 13.45 -5.33
N ARG A 98 2.85 12.32 -6.07
CA ARG A 98 2.02 12.14 -7.28
C ARG A 98 0.53 12.12 -6.95
N SER A 99 0.12 11.41 -5.89
CA SER A 99 -1.28 11.38 -5.46
C SER A 99 -1.78 12.77 -5.06
N LEU A 100 -0.97 13.53 -4.31
CA LEU A 100 -1.31 14.91 -3.93
C LEU A 100 -1.37 15.84 -5.14
N TYR A 101 -0.46 15.67 -6.11
CA TYR A 101 -0.50 16.40 -7.37
C TYR A 101 -1.77 16.10 -8.18
N GLY A 102 -2.17 14.82 -8.27
CA GLY A 102 -3.41 14.42 -8.95
C GLY A 102 -4.64 15.09 -8.33
N LEU A 103 -4.73 15.11 -7.00
CA LEU A 103 -5.78 15.82 -6.29
C LEU A 103 -5.78 17.34 -6.58
N ALA A 104 -4.61 17.96 -6.75
CA ALA A 104 -4.50 19.38 -7.07
C ALA A 104 -4.93 19.69 -8.51
N VAL A 105 -4.61 18.81 -9.47
CA VAL A 105 -5.04 18.93 -10.87
C VAL A 105 -6.56 18.78 -11.00
N ASP A 106 -7.15 17.85 -10.23
CA ASP A 106 -8.60 17.63 -10.20
C ASP A 106 -9.37 18.73 -9.43
N GLY A 107 -8.69 19.78 -8.95
CA GLY A 107 -9.30 20.86 -8.18
C GLY A 107 -9.73 20.47 -6.77
N ARG A 108 -9.29 19.30 -6.27
CA ARG A 108 -9.59 18.79 -4.91
C ARG A 108 -8.59 19.24 -3.85
N ALA A 109 -7.43 19.74 -4.27
CA ALA A 109 -6.43 20.35 -3.42
C ALA A 109 -6.07 21.77 -3.91
N PRO A 110 -5.46 22.63 -3.07
CA PRO A 110 -5.09 23.99 -3.45
C PRO A 110 -4.28 24.06 -4.75
N HIS A 111 -4.65 24.96 -5.66
CA HIS A 111 -4.09 25.02 -7.01
C HIS A 111 -2.57 25.27 -7.05
N PHE A 112 -1.99 25.88 -6.01
CA PHE A 112 -0.54 26.07 -5.93
C PHE A 112 0.25 24.75 -5.90
N LEU A 113 -0.37 23.65 -5.45
CA LEU A 113 0.24 22.32 -5.41
C LEU A 113 0.38 21.69 -6.80
N ALA A 114 -0.43 22.12 -7.77
CA ALA A 114 -0.33 21.65 -9.17
C ALA A 114 0.86 22.26 -9.92
N LYS A 115 1.68 23.11 -9.29
CA LYS A 115 2.83 23.74 -9.94
C LYS A 115 4.02 22.78 -10.02
N CYS A 116 4.40 22.46 -11.26
CA CYS A 116 5.57 21.64 -11.58
C CYS A 116 6.81 22.47 -11.90
N THR A 117 7.98 21.91 -11.62
CA THR A 117 9.28 22.42 -12.09
C THR A 117 9.45 22.17 -13.59
N LYS A 118 10.46 22.79 -14.22
CA LYS A 118 10.82 22.57 -15.63
C LYS A 118 11.09 21.10 -15.99
N LYS A 119 11.44 20.27 -14.99
CA LYS A 119 11.69 18.83 -15.13
C LYS A 119 10.44 17.97 -14.85
N GLY A 120 9.26 18.57 -14.68
CA GLY A 120 8.00 17.86 -14.42
C GLY A 120 7.81 17.38 -12.98
N VAL A 121 8.64 17.83 -12.03
CA VAL A 121 8.53 17.42 -10.62
C VAL A 121 7.64 18.41 -9.84
N PRO A 122 6.57 17.96 -9.14
CA PRO A 122 5.69 18.82 -8.36
C PRO A 122 6.31 19.21 -7.02
N ILE A 123 7.17 20.24 -7.01
CA ILE A 123 8.04 20.56 -5.87
C ILE A 123 7.27 20.90 -4.59
N TYR A 124 6.13 21.59 -4.69
CA TYR A 124 5.31 21.94 -3.53
C TYR A 124 4.67 20.69 -2.88
N CYS A 125 4.21 19.74 -3.69
CA CYS A 125 3.74 18.45 -3.19
C CYS A 125 4.85 17.69 -2.48
N VAL A 126 6.07 17.67 -3.05
CA VAL A 126 7.22 17.01 -2.40
C VAL A 126 7.55 17.67 -1.06
N MET A 127 7.57 19.00 -0.98
CA MET A 127 7.85 19.70 0.28
C MET A 127 6.81 19.37 1.35
N VAL A 128 5.52 19.37 1.01
CA VAL A 128 4.45 19.02 1.96
C VAL A 128 4.58 17.57 2.43
N VAL A 129 4.84 16.63 1.51
CA VAL A 129 5.01 15.21 1.87
C VAL A 129 6.24 15.01 2.74
N MET A 130 7.36 15.71 2.47
CA MET A 130 8.59 15.66 3.24
C MET A 130 8.43 16.12 4.70
N CYS A 131 7.46 16.98 5.01
CA CYS A 131 7.19 17.39 6.39
C CYS A 131 6.76 16.22 7.28
N PHE A 132 6.09 15.20 6.75
CA PHE A 132 5.59 14.08 7.55
C PHE A 132 6.70 13.11 8.01
N PRO A 133 7.63 12.66 7.15
CA PRO A 133 8.81 11.92 7.59
C PRO A 133 9.68 12.68 8.59
N LEU A 134 9.76 14.01 8.52
CA LEU A 134 10.52 14.79 9.51
C LEU A 134 9.96 14.66 10.93
N LEU A 135 8.67 14.32 11.09
CA LEU A 135 8.09 14.01 12.40
C LEU A 135 8.71 12.76 13.03
N SER A 136 9.28 11.84 12.25
CA SER A 136 10.04 10.70 12.79
C SER A 136 11.29 11.13 13.58
N LEU A 137 11.85 12.32 13.31
CA LEU A 137 12.98 12.87 14.08
C LEU A 137 12.61 13.17 15.54
N LEU A 138 11.31 13.22 15.88
CA LEU A 138 10.86 13.28 17.26
C LEU A 138 11.39 12.08 18.07
N GLN A 139 11.74 10.96 17.42
CA GLN A 139 12.39 9.80 18.03
C GLN A 139 13.72 10.13 18.75
N LEU A 140 14.38 11.24 18.39
CA LEU A 140 15.66 11.65 18.99
C LEU A 140 15.52 12.36 20.35
N GLY A 141 14.30 12.68 20.80
CA GLY A 141 14.04 13.36 22.08
C GLY A 141 13.82 12.43 23.27
N ASN A 142 13.94 12.95 24.49
CA ASN A 142 13.61 12.21 25.72
C ASN A 142 12.08 12.12 25.89
N GLY A 143 11.49 10.95 25.59
CA GLY A 143 10.03 10.71 25.61
C GLY A 143 9.43 10.29 24.26
N SER A 144 10.28 9.85 23.33
CA SER A 144 9.98 9.86 21.90
C SER A 144 9.31 8.62 21.32
N SER A 145 9.35 7.47 22.02
CA SER A 145 8.66 6.27 21.54
C SER A 145 7.14 6.48 21.48
N GLN A 146 6.57 7.21 22.45
CA GLN A 146 5.13 7.44 22.53
C GLN A 146 4.59 8.24 21.34
N ALA A 147 5.29 9.30 20.92
CA ALA A 147 4.87 10.12 19.77
C ALA A 147 4.88 9.33 18.45
N LEU A 148 5.87 8.45 18.28
CA LEU A 148 5.95 7.56 17.12
C LEU A 148 4.86 6.49 17.15
N THR A 149 4.58 5.91 18.33
CA THR A 149 3.46 4.98 18.51
C THR A 149 2.15 5.65 18.16
N TRP A 150 1.93 6.90 18.58
CA TRP A 150 0.74 7.66 18.20
C TRP A 150 0.62 7.88 16.71
N LEU A 151 1.70 8.30 16.05
CA LEU A 151 1.73 8.49 14.59
C LEU A 151 1.45 7.18 13.85
N THR A 152 2.02 6.07 14.32
CA THR A 152 1.82 4.73 13.74
C THR A 152 0.37 4.27 13.88
N ASN A 153 -0.24 4.50 15.04
CA ASN A 153 -1.64 4.18 15.28
C ASN A 153 -2.58 5.01 14.38
N LEU A 154 -2.29 6.30 14.21
CA LEU A 154 -3.04 7.16 13.29
C LEU A 154 -2.92 6.67 11.84
N ILE A 155 -1.71 6.39 11.36
CA ILE A 155 -1.51 5.90 9.98
C ILE A 155 -2.22 4.56 9.78
N THR A 156 -2.16 3.67 10.77
CA THR A 156 -2.84 2.36 10.71
C THR A 156 -4.36 2.52 10.63
N ALA A 157 -4.95 3.35 11.49
CA ALA A 157 -6.38 3.66 11.43
C ALA A 157 -6.78 4.28 10.08
N GLY A 158 -5.98 5.20 9.55
CA GLY A 158 -6.17 5.78 8.21
C GLY A 158 -6.12 4.75 7.09
N GLY A 159 -5.19 3.79 7.18
CA GLY A 159 -5.08 2.68 6.23
C GLY A 159 -6.32 1.79 6.21
N ILE A 160 -6.85 1.44 7.39
CA ILE A 160 -8.08 0.63 7.50
C ILE A 160 -9.27 1.38 6.88
N ILE A 161 -9.42 2.68 7.18
CA ILE A 161 -10.47 3.52 6.57
C ILE A 161 -10.34 3.56 5.04
N ASN A 162 -9.11 3.67 4.53
CA ASN A 162 -8.86 3.62 3.09
C ASN A 162 -9.35 2.29 2.47
N TYR A 163 -9.12 1.15 3.12
CA TYR A 163 -9.65 -0.15 2.66
C TYR A 163 -11.17 -0.25 2.73
N ILE A 164 -11.81 0.35 3.74
CA ILE A 164 -13.27 0.47 3.81
C ILE A 164 -13.78 1.27 2.60
N VAL A 165 -13.19 2.43 2.32
CA VAL A 165 -13.59 3.28 1.17
C VAL A 165 -13.39 2.56 -0.16
N VAL A 166 -12.28 1.85 -0.34
CA VAL A 166 -12.04 1.03 -1.54
C VAL A 166 -13.09 -0.06 -1.69
N SER A 167 -13.42 -0.78 -0.61
CA SER A 167 -14.43 -1.84 -0.61
C SER A 167 -15.82 -1.29 -0.97
N VAL A 168 -16.21 -0.16 -0.37
CA VAL A 168 -17.48 0.52 -0.68
C VAL A 168 -17.50 0.98 -2.13
N THR A 169 -16.45 1.66 -2.61
CA THR A 169 -16.36 2.15 -3.99
C THR A 169 -16.46 1.01 -4.99
N TYR A 170 -15.86 -0.13 -4.68
CA TYR A 170 -15.95 -1.32 -5.51
C TYR A 170 -17.38 -1.91 -5.56
N ILE A 171 -18.12 -1.90 -4.45
CA ILE A 171 -19.54 -2.33 -4.43
C ILE A 171 -20.39 -1.41 -5.31
N PHE A 172 -20.18 -0.10 -5.24
CA PHE A 172 -20.85 0.86 -6.14
C PHE A 172 -20.49 0.63 -7.60
N PHE A 173 -19.22 0.38 -7.91
CA PHE A 173 -18.75 0.02 -9.25
C PHE A 173 -19.42 -1.27 -9.77
N TYR A 174 -19.51 -2.30 -8.92
CA TYR A 174 -20.18 -3.56 -9.24
C TYR A 174 -21.65 -3.31 -9.63
N TRP A 175 -22.37 -2.53 -8.84
CA TRP A 175 -23.76 -2.20 -9.12
C TRP A 175 -23.91 -1.35 -10.39
N ALA A 176 -23.02 -0.39 -10.62
CA ALA A 176 -23.00 0.39 -11.86
C ALA A 176 -22.86 -0.50 -13.09
N CYS A 177 -21.89 -1.42 -13.11
CA CYS A 177 -21.74 -2.38 -14.22
C CYS A 177 -22.99 -3.24 -14.44
N GLN A 178 -23.65 -3.68 -13.36
CA GLN A 178 -24.86 -4.47 -13.46
C GLN A 178 -26.04 -3.67 -14.02
N THR A 179 -26.21 -2.41 -13.59
CA THR A 179 -27.28 -1.55 -14.08
C THR A 179 -27.09 -1.08 -15.53
N GLN A 180 -25.84 -0.93 -15.97
CA GLN A 180 -25.48 -0.49 -17.33
C GLN A 180 -25.26 -1.67 -18.30
N ASN A 181 -25.55 -2.91 -17.88
CA ASN A 181 -25.35 -4.14 -18.65
C ASN A 181 -23.93 -4.29 -19.23
N VAL A 182 -22.91 -3.83 -18.48
CA VAL A 182 -21.51 -3.99 -18.87
C VAL A 182 -21.02 -5.37 -18.44
N ASP A 183 -20.65 -6.19 -19.42
CA ASP A 183 -20.10 -7.51 -19.16
C ASP A 183 -18.67 -7.41 -18.58
N ARG A 184 -18.56 -7.76 -17.30
CA ARG A 184 -17.31 -7.71 -16.54
C ARG A 184 -16.35 -8.85 -16.89
N ALA A 185 -16.82 -9.92 -17.53
CA ALA A 185 -15.94 -10.99 -18.01
C ALA A 185 -15.01 -10.50 -19.14
N LYS A 186 -15.39 -9.41 -19.82
CA LYS A 186 -14.56 -8.75 -20.84
C LYS A 186 -13.46 -7.88 -20.23
N PHE A 187 -13.45 -7.67 -18.92
CA PHE A 187 -12.40 -6.90 -18.29
C PHE A 187 -11.08 -7.69 -18.26
N PRO A 188 -9.93 -7.02 -18.42
CA PRO A 188 -8.61 -7.67 -18.40
C PRO A 188 -8.35 -8.46 -17.11
N TYR A 189 -8.96 -7.99 -16.02
CA TYR A 189 -8.99 -8.68 -14.74
C TYR A 189 -10.43 -8.72 -14.23
N TYR A 190 -10.90 -9.93 -13.90
CA TYR A 190 -12.12 -10.14 -13.15
C TYR A 190 -11.79 -11.06 -11.96
N GLY A 191 -12.14 -10.62 -10.75
CA GLY A 191 -11.98 -11.44 -9.55
C GLY A 191 -13.00 -12.59 -9.55
N ARG A 192 -12.56 -13.80 -9.21
CA ARG A 192 -13.48 -14.88 -8.82
C ARG A 192 -14.10 -14.47 -7.47
N PHE A 193 -15.39 -14.76 -7.24
CA PHE A 193 -16.08 -14.49 -5.96
C PHE A 193 -16.49 -13.01 -5.69
N GLN A 194 -16.71 -12.23 -6.76
CA GLN A 194 -17.27 -10.88 -6.68
C GLN A 194 -18.81 -10.91 -6.74
N PRO A 195 -19.55 -10.16 -5.91
CA PRO A 195 -19.13 -9.10 -4.99
C PRO A 195 -18.88 -9.56 -3.54
N TYR A 196 -19.08 -10.85 -3.24
CA TYR A 196 -18.99 -11.36 -1.86
C TYR A 196 -17.65 -11.05 -1.19
N SER A 197 -16.54 -11.14 -1.92
CA SER A 197 -15.22 -10.75 -1.40
C SER A 197 -15.14 -9.28 -0.95
N ALA A 198 -15.79 -8.35 -1.67
CA ALA A 198 -15.83 -6.94 -1.28
C ALA A 198 -16.69 -6.72 -0.02
N TRP A 199 -17.78 -7.48 0.15
CA TRP A 199 -18.58 -7.46 1.38
C TRP A 199 -17.83 -8.04 2.59
N ILE A 200 -17.09 -9.13 2.40
CA ILE A 200 -16.25 -9.70 3.46
C ILE A 200 -15.17 -8.70 3.87
N GLY A 201 -14.49 -8.05 2.92
CA GLY A 201 -13.54 -6.98 3.20
C GLY A 201 -14.18 -5.82 3.95
N LEU A 202 -15.34 -5.34 3.49
CA LEU A 202 -16.06 -4.25 4.14
C LEU A 202 -16.43 -4.58 5.59
N VAL A 203 -17.05 -5.74 5.83
CA VAL A 203 -17.45 -6.16 7.18
C VAL A 203 -16.22 -6.40 8.05
N GLY A 204 -15.20 -7.09 7.54
CA GLY A 204 -13.97 -7.39 8.26
C GLY A 204 -13.24 -6.13 8.70
N GLU A 205 -12.97 -5.20 7.78
CA GLU A 205 -12.30 -3.94 8.11
C GLU A 205 -13.15 -3.07 9.06
N SER A 206 -14.47 -3.06 8.88
CA SER A 206 -15.38 -2.34 9.80
C SER A 206 -15.31 -2.91 11.22
N LEU A 207 -15.27 -4.23 11.38
CA LEU A 207 -15.10 -4.88 12.68
C LEU A 207 -13.72 -4.54 13.27
N ILE A 208 -12.66 -4.60 12.47
CA ILE A 208 -11.31 -4.22 12.92
C ILE A 208 -11.32 -2.79 13.45
N VAL A 209 -11.88 -1.82 12.72
CA VAL A 209 -11.99 -0.42 13.18
C VAL A 209 -12.72 -0.32 14.52
N ILE A 210 -13.85 -1.02 14.67
CA ILE A 210 -14.65 -0.96 15.91
C ILE A 210 -13.82 -1.45 17.09
N PHE A 211 -13.09 -2.55 16.93
CA PHE A 211 -12.28 -3.15 18.00
C PHE A 211 -10.85 -2.60 18.10
N TYR A 212 -10.40 -1.79 17.14
CA TYR A 212 -9.02 -1.32 17.06
C TYR A 212 -8.57 -0.58 18.32
N GLY A 213 -9.44 0.29 18.85
CA GLY A 213 -9.19 1.03 20.08
C GLY A 213 -9.81 0.41 21.33
N TYR A 214 -10.13 -0.90 21.33
CA TYR A 214 -10.78 -1.58 22.48
C TYR A 214 -10.03 -1.36 23.80
N ALA A 215 -8.69 -1.37 23.77
CA ALA A 215 -7.85 -1.13 24.95
C ALA A 215 -8.06 0.25 25.59
N SER A 216 -8.62 1.21 24.85
CA SER A 216 -8.92 2.56 25.37
C SER A 216 -10.13 2.59 26.30
N PHE A 217 -10.96 1.55 26.31
CA PHE A 217 -12.20 1.50 27.08
C PHE A 217 -12.03 0.87 28.47
N THR A 218 -10.97 0.09 28.69
CA THR A 218 -10.75 -0.63 29.95
C THR A 218 -9.26 -0.71 30.33
N PRO A 219 -8.73 0.17 31.21
CA PRO A 219 -9.36 1.36 31.80
C PRO A 219 -9.55 2.49 30.78
N TRP A 220 -10.44 3.45 31.07
CA TRP A 220 -10.70 4.57 30.16
C TRP A 220 -9.47 5.47 30.01
N ASP A 221 -8.92 5.51 28.81
CA ASP A 221 -7.76 6.33 28.45
C ASP A 221 -8.09 7.22 27.25
N VAL A 222 -8.23 8.51 27.54
CA VAL A 222 -8.55 9.54 26.55
C VAL A 222 -7.46 9.64 25.48
N SER A 223 -6.19 9.49 25.86
CA SER A 223 -5.06 9.58 24.94
C SER A 223 -5.09 8.43 23.94
N ASN A 224 -5.32 7.20 24.41
CA ASN A 224 -5.43 6.03 23.54
C ASN A 224 -6.68 6.09 22.65
N PHE A 225 -7.80 6.57 23.19
CA PHE A 225 -9.04 6.75 22.40
C PHE A 225 -8.82 7.69 21.21
N PHE A 226 -8.25 8.88 21.44
CA PHE A 226 -7.97 9.81 20.36
C PHE A 226 -6.90 9.27 19.41
N THR A 227 -5.88 8.59 19.92
CA THR A 227 -4.83 8.01 19.08
C THR A 227 -5.35 6.96 18.10
N HIS A 228 -6.31 6.13 18.52
CA HIS A 228 -6.87 5.08 17.67
C HIS A 228 -8.06 5.54 16.81
N TYR A 229 -8.88 6.49 17.30
CA TYR A 229 -10.12 6.90 16.62
C TYR A 229 -10.06 8.29 15.97
N ALA A 230 -9.01 9.11 16.17
CA ALA A 230 -8.95 10.44 15.57
C ALA A 230 -9.05 10.41 14.05
N MET A 231 -8.43 9.46 13.36
CA MET A 231 -8.53 9.37 11.90
C MET A 231 -9.95 9.03 11.42
N LEU A 232 -10.74 8.32 12.23
CA LEU A 232 -12.15 8.07 11.93
C LEU A 232 -12.97 9.35 12.02
N ILE A 233 -12.71 10.16 13.06
CA ILE A 233 -13.33 11.48 13.22
C ILE A 233 -12.94 12.40 12.06
N VAL A 234 -11.65 12.46 11.73
CA VAL A 234 -11.12 13.27 10.62
C VAL A 234 -11.74 12.83 9.28
N ALA A 235 -11.92 11.52 9.06
CA ALA A 235 -12.57 11.02 7.85
C ALA A 235 -14.02 11.50 7.74
N VAL A 236 -14.80 11.43 8.82
CA VAL A 236 -16.19 11.91 8.85
C VAL A 236 -16.26 13.42 8.65
N ILE A 237 -15.39 14.20 9.31
CA ILE A 237 -15.33 15.65 9.18
C ILE A 237 -14.96 16.03 7.74
N THR A 238 -13.92 15.43 7.17
CA THR A 238 -13.43 15.77 5.83
C THR A 238 -14.45 15.40 4.76
N TYR A 239 -15.08 14.23 4.88
CA TYR A 239 -16.16 13.81 3.99
C TYR A 239 -17.37 14.76 4.06
N SER A 240 -17.79 15.11 5.28
CA SER A 240 -18.92 16.02 5.50
C SER A 240 -18.61 17.42 5.00
N PHE A 241 -17.43 17.96 5.32
CA PHE A 241 -16.96 19.26 4.82
C PHE A 241 -16.99 19.32 3.30
N TRP A 242 -16.42 18.32 2.63
CA TRP A 242 -16.42 18.27 1.16
C TRP A 242 -17.84 18.24 0.59
N LYS A 243 -18.72 17.43 1.17
CA LYS A 243 -20.11 17.29 0.74
C LYS A 243 -20.93 18.55 0.97
N LEU A 244 -20.71 19.27 2.07
CA LEU A 244 -21.40 20.52 2.38
C LEU A 244 -20.85 21.69 1.55
N ALA A 245 -19.53 21.82 1.43
CA ALA A 245 -18.88 22.93 0.74
C ALA A 245 -19.08 22.86 -0.78
N TYR A 246 -18.87 21.69 -1.40
CA TYR A 246 -18.97 21.50 -2.84
C TYR A 246 -20.32 20.93 -3.29
N ARG A 247 -21.25 20.68 -2.35
CA ARG A 247 -22.62 20.16 -2.61
C ARG A 247 -22.62 18.96 -3.57
N THR A 248 -21.62 18.10 -3.47
CA THR A 248 -21.46 16.95 -4.35
C THR A 248 -22.54 15.91 -4.11
N LYS A 249 -23.16 15.41 -5.18
CA LYS A 249 -24.12 14.32 -5.12
C LYS A 249 -23.40 12.98 -5.22
N VAL A 250 -23.88 11.98 -4.48
CA VAL A 250 -23.42 10.60 -4.67
C VAL A 250 -23.85 10.15 -6.06
N ALA A 251 -22.89 9.72 -6.88
CA ALA A 251 -23.17 9.25 -8.23
C ALA A 251 -24.14 8.05 -8.16
N ARG A 252 -25.24 8.14 -8.92
CA ARG A 252 -26.17 7.02 -9.07
C ARG A 252 -25.51 5.94 -9.92
N ALA A 253 -25.80 4.67 -9.66
CA ALA A 253 -25.23 3.54 -10.40
C ALA A 253 -25.45 3.66 -11.93
N GLN A 254 -26.57 4.26 -12.35
CA GLN A 254 -26.93 4.47 -13.75
C GLN A 254 -26.16 5.63 -14.41
N GLU A 255 -25.72 6.61 -13.63
CA GLU A 255 -25.02 7.82 -14.11
C GLU A 255 -23.49 7.72 -13.89
N ALA A 256 -23.03 6.64 -13.26
CA ALA A 256 -21.62 6.42 -12.99
C ALA A 256 -20.86 6.21 -14.31
N ASP A 257 -19.83 7.03 -14.53
CA ASP A 257 -19.00 6.91 -15.73
C ASP A 257 -18.06 5.69 -15.62
N LEU A 258 -18.30 4.69 -16.47
CA LEU A 258 -17.49 3.47 -16.58
C LEU A 258 -16.51 3.52 -17.77
N ILE A 259 -16.52 4.59 -18.56
CA ILE A 259 -15.81 4.69 -19.84
C ILE A 259 -14.68 5.72 -19.78
N TRP A 260 -14.78 6.77 -18.96
CA TRP A 260 -13.86 7.92 -18.89
C TRP A 260 -12.42 7.71 -19.41
N GLU A 261 -11.59 6.92 -18.72
CA GLU A 261 -10.17 6.73 -19.09
C GLU A 261 -9.92 5.57 -20.06
N ARG A 262 -10.93 4.73 -20.32
CA ARG A 262 -10.76 3.51 -21.12
C ARG A 262 -10.30 3.81 -22.56
N PRO A 263 -10.88 4.77 -23.31
CA PRO A 263 -10.42 5.13 -24.64
C PRO A 263 -8.97 5.61 -24.68
N LEU A 264 -8.52 6.30 -23.62
CA LEU A 264 -7.16 6.83 -23.51
C LEU A 264 -6.14 5.70 -23.32
N VAL A 265 -6.49 4.71 -22.49
CA VAL A 265 -5.68 3.49 -22.29
C VAL A 265 -5.71 2.59 -23.53
N ASP A 266 -6.87 2.42 -24.17
CA ASP A 266 -7.01 1.64 -25.40
C ASP A 266 -6.19 2.26 -26.55
N ALA A 267 -6.19 3.60 -26.67
CA ALA A 267 -5.35 4.31 -27.64
C ALA A 267 -3.85 4.16 -27.34
N TYR A 268 -3.44 4.21 -26.07
CA TYR A 268 -2.05 3.96 -25.67
C TYR A 268 -1.62 2.53 -26.00
N GLU A 269 -2.43 1.52 -25.65
CA GLU A 269 -2.13 0.11 -25.94
C GLU A 269 -2.13 -0.20 -27.44
N ALA A 270 -2.97 0.46 -28.24
CA ALA A 270 -2.97 0.32 -29.70
C ALA A 270 -1.67 0.83 -30.36
N VAL A 271 -0.99 1.78 -29.73
CA VAL A 271 0.32 2.30 -30.18
C VAL A 271 1.46 1.37 -29.78
N VAL A 272 1.29 0.55 -28.74
CA VAL A 272 2.31 -0.39 -28.25
C VAL A 272 2.19 -1.73 -28.99
N THR A 273 2.91 -1.87 -30.10
CA THR A 273 2.90 -3.07 -30.98
C THR A 273 3.79 -4.23 -30.51
N SER A 274 4.52 -4.09 -29.39
CA SER A 274 5.35 -5.17 -28.86
C SER A 274 4.49 -6.27 -28.22
N PRO A 275 4.74 -7.57 -28.47
CA PRO A 275 4.03 -8.62 -27.76
C PRO A 275 4.42 -8.64 -26.28
N PRO A 276 3.50 -8.97 -25.35
CA PRO A 276 3.81 -9.09 -23.94
C PRO A 276 4.78 -10.26 -23.73
N VAL A 277 6.01 -9.94 -23.31
CA VAL A 277 7.02 -10.94 -22.95
C VAL A 277 6.89 -11.27 -21.46
N GLY A 278 6.88 -12.56 -21.11
CA GLY A 278 6.80 -12.98 -19.72
C GLY A 278 8.05 -12.55 -18.93
N PHE A 279 7.92 -12.40 -17.61
CA PHE A 279 9.02 -11.96 -16.72
C PHE A 279 10.34 -12.70 -16.96
N TRP A 280 10.29 -14.03 -17.08
CA TRP A 280 11.50 -14.83 -17.36
C TRP A 280 12.04 -14.62 -18.77
N ALA A 281 11.19 -14.34 -19.76
CA ALA A 281 11.61 -14.02 -21.11
C ALA A 281 12.26 -12.62 -21.18
N GLU A 282 11.75 -11.64 -20.44
CA GLU A 282 12.38 -10.32 -20.28
C GLU A 282 13.73 -10.43 -19.59
N ILE A 283 13.84 -11.20 -18.50
CA ILE A 283 15.13 -11.45 -17.83
C ILE A 283 16.10 -12.16 -18.78
N LEU A 284 15.66 -13.18 -19.51
CA LEU A 284 16.48 -13.88 -20.49
C LEU A 284 16.93 -12.97 -21.64
N GLN A 285 16.11 -11.99 -22.04
CA GLN A 285 16.47 -10.98 -23.05
C GLN A 285 17.45 -9.94 -22.49
N MET A 286 17.25 -9.45 -21.26
CA MET A 286 18.16 -8.51 -20.60
C MET A 286 19.53 -9.13 -20.30
N VAL A 287 19.56 -10.42 -19.97
CA VAL A 287 20.79 -11.20 -19.73
C VAL A 287 21.42 -11.69 -21.05
N GLY A 288 20.82 -11.35 -22.21
CA GLY A 288 21.41 -11.57 -23.54
C GLY A 288 21.31 -13.01 -24.07
N TRP A 289 20.46 -13.85 -23.49
CA TRP A 289 20.39 -15.28 -23.83
C TRP A 289 19.37 -15.64 -24.92
N LYS A 290 18.47 -14.71 -25.30
CA LYS A 290 17.60 -14.88 -26.48
C LYS A 290 17.51 -13.59 -27.31
N ASP A 291 18.13 -13.66 -28.49
CA ASP A 291 18.10 -12.61 -29.50
C ASP A 291 16.70 -12.52 -30.17
N PRO A 292 16.07 -11.33 -30.32
CA PRO A 292 14.69 -11.19 -30.80
C PRO A 292 14.47 -11.60 -32.27
N LYS A 293 15.53 -11.88 -33.03
CA LYS A 293 15.48 -12.07 -34.50
C LYS A 293 14.94 -13.41 -34.99
N ARG A 294 14.45 -14.30 -34.11
CA ARG A 294 14.03 -15.66 -34.49
C ARG A 294 12.52 -15.91 -34.53
N GLN A 295 11.68 -14.89 -34.35
CA GLN A 295 10.21 -15.04 -34.36
C GLN A 295 9.49 -14.36 -35.55
N SER A 296 10.21 -13.81 -36.54
CA SER A 296 9.60 -13.22 -37.74
C SER A 296 9.66 -14.13 -38.98
N GLY A 297 9.66 -15.44 -38.79
CA GLY A 297 9.55 -16.42 -39.88
C GLY A 297 8.40 -17.37 -39.58
N ASP A 298 7.49 -17.51 -40.54
CA ASP A 298 6.27 -18.34 -40.56
C ASP A 298 5.06 -17.62 -39.91
N THR A 299 4.04 -17.15 -40.63
CA THR A 299 3.41 -17.66 -41.86
C THR A 299 2.77 -16.52 -42.67
N ALA A 300 2.95 -16.60 -44.00
CA ALA A 300 2.10 -15.99 -45.02
C ALA A 300 0.71 -16.65 -45.06
#